data_AF-A0A354D340-F1
#
_entry.id   AF-A0A354D340-F1
#
_cell.length_a   1.000
_cell.length_b   1.000
_cell.length_c   1.000
_cell.angle_alpha   90.00
_cell.angle_beta   90.00
_cell.angle_gamma   90.00
#
_symmetry.space_group_name_H-M   'P 1'
#
loop_
_entity.id
_entity.type
_entity.pdbx_description
1 polymer ?
#
loop_
_entity_poly.entity_id
_entity_poly.type
_entity_poly.pdbx_seq_one_letter_code
_entity_poly.pdbx_strand_id
1 'polypeptide(L)'
;MKKILSGLLTVCLLVSMLAVADTPIKAEAASTSGSLEQRITQLQKKFPNGKYWNHSGSFVNNPDGWTDTPCTHHGNCLAKGYQGQCGCNSFSNAIQCMGFSEKLGYDVFGSAPRTWSSHTNLSKVKAGDVIRYRYNTHSVFVTKVTADTITFADCNWDGHCKIRWNVTIPKSSITGLTYIRHANNYDSVVKIPQTVKLTTAKNKATKKVWLKWNRSDKTSGYEVYRSTKKNSGYKKIKTINSAKNCSMTDKNRMIGKKYYYKIRAYRNVNGQRLYGSYSNIKSITIRK
;
A
#
# COMPACT_ATOMS: atom_id res chain seq x y z
N MET A 1 -83.71 24.64 -34.21
CA MET A 1 -82.97 25.05 -32.99
C MET A 1 -81.47 24.90 -33.19
N LYS A 2 -80.77 26.04 -33.02
CA LYS A 2 -79.35 26.37 -32.78
C LYS A 2 -78.24 25.29 -32.94
N LYS A 3 -77.28 25.66 -33.80
CA LYS A 3 -75.83 25.36 -33.77
C LYS A 3 -75.18 25.87 -32.46
N ILE A 4 -73.98 25.36 -32.12
CA ILE A 4 -72.68 26.09 -31.99
C ILE A 4 -71.63 25.29 -31.17
N LEU A 5 -70.44 25.12 -31.77
CA LEU A 5 -69.03 25.16 -31.29
C LEU A 5 -68.66 24.59 -29.88
N SER A 6 -67.42 24.29 -29.50
CA SER A 6 -66.05 24.13 -30.04
C SER A 6 -65.17 24.01 -28.78
N GLY A 7 -64.02 23.34 -28.80
CA GLY A 7 -63.04 23.55 -27.74
C GLY A 7 -61.96 22.49 -27.61
N LEU A 8 -60.84 22.72 -28.30
CA LEU A 8 -59.53 22.16 -27.94
C LEU A 8 -59.17 22.54 -26.49
N LEU A 9 -58.65 21.59 -25.72
CA LEU A 9 -57.76 21.89 -24.62
C LEU A 9 -56.57 20.93 -24.64
N THR A 10 -55.53 21.36 -25.34
CA THR A 10 -54.19 20.77 -25.27
C THR A 10 -53.62 21.10 -23.89
N VAL A 11 -53.56 20.11 -22.99
CA VAL A 11 -52.84 20.26 -21.72
C VAL A 11 -51.35 20.15 -22.03
N CYS A 12 -50.70 21.30 -22.17
CA CYS A 12 -49.26 21.41 -22.23
C CYS A 12 -48.71 21.15 -20.81
N LEU A 13 -48.26 19.94 -20.53
CA LEU A 13 -47.54 19.64 -19.29
C LEU A 13 -46.16 20.31 -19.38
N LEU A 14 -46.01 21.45 -18.68
CA LEU A 14 -44.71 22.00 -18.33
C LEU A 14 -43.98 20.96 -17.47
N VAL A 15 -43.03 20.24 -18.07
CA VAL A 15 -41.98 19.54 -17.31
C VAL A 15 -41.04 20.64 -16.80
N SER A 16 -41.29 21.12 -15.58
CA SER A 16 -40.28 21.89 -14.85
C SER A 16 -39.09 20.98 -14.62
N MET A 17 -37.99 21.25 -15.32
CA MET A 17 -36.67 20.70 -15.00
C MET A 17 -36.28 21.23 -13.62
N LEU A 18 -36.67 20.51 -12.57
CA LEU A 18 -35.96 20.58 -11.30
C LEU A 18 -34.61 19.92 -11.55
N ALA A 19 -33.61 20.77 -11.80
CA ALA A 19 -32.21 20.40 -11.67
C ALA A 19 -32.01 19.85 -10.26
N VAL A 20 -31.93 18.53 -10.15
CA VAL A 20 -31.41 17.89 -8.93
C VAL A 20 -29.94 18.28 -8.90
N ALA A 21 -29.64 19.33 -8.12
CA ALA A 21 -28.28 19.64 -7.76
C ALA A 21 -27.76 18.41 -7.01
N ASP A 22 -26.84 17.67 -7.65
CA ASP A 22 -26.05 16.63 -7.01
C ASP A 22 -25.36 17.26 -5.79
N THR A 23 -25.97 17.07 -4.62
CA THR A 23 -25.33 17.39 -3.36
C THR A 23 -24.10 16.49 -3.30
N PRO A 24 -22.88 17.05 -3.18
CA PRO A 24 -21.70 16.23 -3.06
C PRO A 24 -21.88 15.39 -1.80
N ILE A 25 -21.95 14.07 -1.98
CA ILE A 25 -21.93 13.09 -0.88
C ILE A 25 -20.73 13.49 -0.01
N LYS A 26 -21.01 14.07 1.17
CA LYS A 26 -20.00 14.26 2.20
C LYS A 26 -19.48 12.86 2.49
N ALA A 27 -18.24 12.58 2.10
CA ALA A 27 -17.56 11.38 2.54
C ALA A 27 -17.59 11.38 4.07
N GLU A 28 -18.42 10.51 4.65
CA GLU A 28 -18.44 10.27 6.08
C GLU A 28 -17.00 10.05 6.53
N ALA A 29 -16.57 10.77 7.56
CA ALA A 29 -15.28 10.55 8.17
C ALA A 29 -15.28 9.11 8.68
N ALA A 30 -14.63 8.19 7.94
CA ALA A 30 -14.50 6.81 8.35
C ALA A 30 -13.97 6.80 9.79
N SER A 31 -14.66 6.07 10.67
CA SER A 31 -14.18 5.84 12.03
C SER A 31 -12.73 5.33 11.98
N THR A 32 -11.92 5.67 12.98
CA THR A 32 -10.53 5.21 13.06
C THR A 32 -10.43 3.70 12.81
N SER A 33 -11.37 2.92 13.40
CA SER A 33 -11.45 1.47 13.20
C SER A 33 -11.67 1.07 11.74
N GLY A 34 -12.62 1.69 11.02
CA GLY A 34 -12.87 1.42 9.61
C GLY A 34 -11.68 1.80 8.72
N SER A 35 -10.99 2.91 9.03
CA SER A 35 -9.80 3.33 8.28
C SER A 35 -8.59 2.42 8.51
N LEU A 36 -8.43 1.88 9.72
CA LEU A 36 -7.38 0.94 10.08
C LEU A 36 -7.56 -0.42 9.39
N GLU A 37 -8.77 -0.97 9.43
CA GLU A 37 -9.08 -2.25 8.79
C GLU A 37 -8.85 -2.22 7.27
N GLN A 38 -9.29 -1.13 6.61
CA GLN A 38 -9.01 -0.89 5.20
C GLN A 38 -7.50 -0.86 4.93
N ARG A 39 -6.73 -0.24 5.83
CA ARG A 39 -5.28 -0.17 5.68
C ARG A 39 -4.60 -1.51 5.90
N ILE A 40 -5.03 -2.31 6.87
CA ILE A 40 -4.56 -3.68 7.07
C ILE A 40 -4.84 -4.53 5.83
N THR A 41 -6.03 -4.41 5.24
CA THR A 41 -6.40 -5.11 4.00
C THR A 41 -5.48 -4.72 2.83
N GLN A 42 -5.12 -3.44 2.72
CA GLN A 42 -4.14 -2.98 1.72
C GLN A 42 -2.74 -3.55 1.98
N LEU A 43 -2.33 -3.68 3.24
CA LEU A 43 -1.04 -4.27 3.61
C LEU A 43 -0.98 -5.76 3.31
N GLN A 44 -2.06 -6.51 3.52
CA GLN A 44 -2.15 -7.92 3.12
C GLN A 44 -1.96 -8.11 1.60
N LYS A 45 -2.49 -7.19 0.78
CA LYS A 45 -2.26 -7.19 -0.67
C LYS A 45 -0.82 -6.81 -1.04
N LYS A 46 -0.22 -5.88 -0.29
CA LYS A 46 1.16 -5.41 -0.50
C LYS A 46 2.19 -6.47 -0.11
N PHE A 47 1.94 -7.18 0.98
CA PHE A 47 2.80 -8.19 1.59
C PHE A 47 2.03 -9.53 1.65
N PRO A 48 1.96 -10.29 0.56
CA PRO A 48 1.07 -11.45 0.51
C PRO A 48 1.51 -12.56 1.47
N ASN A 49 0.53 -13.23 2.08
CA ASN A 49 0.76 -14.37 2.96
C ASN A 49 1.59 -15.46 2.27
N GLY A 50 2.56 -16.03 2.99
CA GLY A 50 3.41 -17.10 2.50
C GLY A 50 4.57 -16.64 1.60
N LYS A 51 4.66 -15.36 1.26
CA LYS A 51 5.84 -14.76 0.62
C LYS A 51 6.90 -14.43 1.66
N TYR A 52 8.09 -14.08 1.19
CA TYR A 52 9.24 -13.79 2.06
C TYR A 52 9.58 -12.31 1.97
N TRP A 53 9.66 -11.63 3.12
CA TRP A 53 9.95 -10.20 3.14
C TRP A 53 11.45 -9.92 2.99
N ASN A 54 12.33 -10.74 3.57
CA ASN A 54 13.77 -10.58 3.37
C ASN A 54 14.20 -11.04 1.97
N HIS A 55 15.29 -10.46 1.46
CA HIS A 55 15.86 -10.78 0.14
C HIS A 55 14.83 -10.68 -0.98
N SER A 56 14.28 -9.49 -1.22
CA SER A 56 13.27 -9.18 -2.24
C SER A 56 13.75 -9.36 -3.70
N GLY A 57 14.58 -10.37 -3.98
CA GLY A 57 15.25 -10.65 -5.23
C GLY A 57 16.42 -9.71 -5.53
N SER A 58 16.92 -8.97 -4.53
CA SER A 58 17.98 -7.97 -4.68
C SER A 58 18.79 -7.80 -3.40
N PHE A 59 20.06 -7.42 -3.53
CA PHE A 59 20.91 -6.98 -2.42
C PHE A 59 20.65 -5.53 -1.99
N VAL A 60 19.79 -4.81 -2.71
CA VAL A 60 19.40 -3.44 -2.36
C VAL A 60 18.19 -3.49 -1.43
N ASN A 61 18.26 -2.77 -0.31
CA ASN A 61 17.13 -2.66 0.62
C ASN A 61 15.88 -2.14 -0.10
N ASN A 62 14.79 -2.90 -0.01
CA ASN A 62 13.50 -2.55 -0.57
C ASN A 62 12.40 -2.96 0.42
N PRO A 63 12.14 -2.17 1.48
CA PRO A 63 11.21 -2.54 2.55
C PRO A 63 9.75 -2.72 2.09
N ASP A 64 9.43 -2.34 0.86
CA ASP A 64 8.11 -2.55 0.24
C ASP A 64 8.05 -3.78 -0.67
N GLY A 65 9.16 -4.51 -0.81
CA GLY A 65 9.30 -5.71 -1.63
C GLY A 65 9.14 -7.01 -0.86
N TRP A 66 8.95 -8.08 -1.61
CA TRP A 66 8.94 -9.47 -1.14
C TRP A 66 9.41 -10.39 -2.29
N THR A 67 9.68 -11.66 -1.97
CA THR A 67 10.08 -12.68 -2.94
C THR A 67 9.32 -14.00 -2.72
N ASP A 68 9.33 -14.86 -3.74
CA ASP A 68 8.85 -16.23 -3.69
C ASP A 68 9.87 -17.20 -3.07
N THR A 69 11.14 -16.77 -2.96
CA THR A 69 12.25 -17.62 -2.51
C THR A 69 12.55 -17.43 -1.01
N PRO A 70 12.62 -18.50 -0.21
CA PRO A 70 13.02 -18.41 1.20
C PRO A 70 14.41 -17.78 1.38
N CYS A 71 14.63 -17.16 2.55
CA CYS A 71 15.98 -16.74 2.96
C CYS A 71 16.91 -17.94 3.15
N THR A 72 18.13 -17.87 2.61
CA THR A 72 19.16 -18.93 2.68
C THR A 72 20.15 -18.77 3.84
N HIS A 73 20.17 -17.63 4.54
CA HIS A 73 21.10 -17.40 5.65
C HIS A 73 20.39 -16.85 6.89
N HIS A 74 20.44 -17.62 7.98
CA HIS A 74 19.90 -17.22 9.28
C HIS A 74 21.04 -16.74 10.18
N GLY A 75 20.81 -15.69 10.97
CA GLY A 75 21.63 -15.37 12.14
C GLY A 75 22.90 -14.54 11.92
N ASN A 76 23.60 -14.63 10.79
CA ASN A 76 24.93 -13.97 10.63
C ASN A 76 24.91 -12.48 10.22
N CYS A 77 23.73 -11.89 10.04
CA CYS A 77 23.60 -10.48 9.61
C CYS A 77 23.76 -9.48 10.74
N LEU A 78 23.53 -9.90 11.98
CA LEU A 78 23.73 -9.07 13.16
C LEU A 78 25.23 -8.81 13.41
N ALA A 79 26.06 -9.83 13.16
CA ALA A 79 27.52 -9.77 13.34
C ALA A 79 28.22 -8.89 12.29
N LYS A 80 27.61 -8.63 11.12
CA LYS A 80 28.22 -7.87 10.01
C LYS A 80 27.73 -6.42 9.91
N GLY A 81 26.92 -5.96 10.86
CA GLY A 81 26.27 -4.64 10.79
C GLY A 81 25.11 -4.64 9.79
N TYR A 82 23.97 -4.11 10.21
CA TYR A 82 22.70 -4.12 9.46
C TYR A 82 22.71 -3.37 8.11
N GLN A 83 23.84 -2.77 7.70
CA GLN A 83 23.97 -1.88 6.55
C GLN A 83 24.05 -2.63 5.21
N GLY A 84 23.00 -3.35 4.84
CA GLY A 84 22.82 -3.88 3.48
C GLY A 84 23.78 -5.01 3.05
N GLN A 85 24.75 -5.39 3.89
CA GLN A 85 25.75 -6.40 3.56
C GLN A 85 25.19 -7.82 3.43
N CYS A 86 24.02 -8.08 4.01
CA CYS A 86 23.30 -9.35 3.84
C CYS A 86 22.26 -9.34 2.72
N GLY A 87 21.92 -8.17 2.14
CA GLY A 87 20.79 -8.05 1.22
C GLY A 87 19.41 -8.32 1.85
N CYS A 88 19.31 -8.32 3.19
CA CYS A 88 18.02 -8.37 3.89
C CYS A 88 17.26 -7.06 3.64
N ASN A 89 15.93 -7.16 3.51
CA ASN A 89 15.10 -5.99 3.67
C ASN A 89 15.19 -5.50 5.12
N SER A 90 15.25 -4.18 5.28
CA SER A 90 15.30 -3.53 6.56
C SER A 90 14.42 -2.30 6.59
N PHE A 91 13.86 -2.04 7.75
CA PHE A 91 13.11 -0.81 8.02
C PHE A 91 13.47 -0.32 9.41
N SER A 92 13.70 0.99 9.56
CA SER A 92 14.06 1.59 10.85
C SER A 92 15.27 0.89 11.51
N ASN A 93 16.27 0.57 10.68
CA ASN A 93 17.49 -0.15 11.08
C ASN A 93 17.23 -1.52 11.76
N ALA A 94 16.08 -2.14 11.48
CA ALA A 94 15.74 -3.49 11.91
C ALA A 94 15.43 -4.40 10.72
N ILE A 95 15.66 -5.69 10.90
CA ILE A 95 15.41 -6.76 9.93
C ILE A 95 14.40 -7.76 10.50
N GLN A 96 13.98 -8.74 9.68
CA GLN A 96 13.15 -9.87 10.12
C GLN A 96 11.85 -9.41 10.81
N CYS A 97 11.42 -10.11 11.88
CA CYS A 97 10.21 -9.82 12.64
C CYS A 97 10.12 -8.35 13.10
N MET A 98 11.22 -7.82 13.65
CA MET A 98 11.26 -6.45 14.16
C MET A 98 11.10 -5.44 13.02
N GLY A 99 11.93 -5.53 11.99
CA GLY A 99 11.86 -4.64 10.84
C GLY A 99 10.50 -4.68 10.14
N PHE A 100 9.94 -5.88 9.97
CA PHE A 100 8.64 -6.06 9.33
C PHE A 100 7.50 -5.48 10.18
N SER A 101 7.46 -5.76 11.48
CA SER A 101 6.44 -5.17 12.37
C SER A 101 6.53 -3.65 12.41
N GLU A 102 7.75 -3.09 12.41
CA GLU A 102 7.96 -1.64 12.40
C GLU A 102 7.52 -1.03 11.06
N LYS A 103 7.75 -1.74 9.96
CA LYS A 103 7.30 -1.35 8.62
C LYS A 103 5.77 -1.34 8.52
N LEU A 104 5.09 -2.37 9.03
CA LEU A 104 3.63 -2.41 9.03
C LEU A 104 3.03 -1.27 9.87
N GLY A 105 3.54 -1.05 11.08
CA GLY A 105 3.12 0.07 11.92
C GLY A 105 3.32 1.43 11.25
N TYR A 106 4.50 1.65 10.65
CA TYR A 106 4.78 2.86 9.89
C TYR A 106 3.83 3.02 8.69
N ASP A 107 3.57 1.96 7.94
CA ASP A 107 2.67 2.03 6.79
C ASP A 107 1.21 2.28 7.19
N VAL A 108 0.82 2.05 8.44
CA VAL A 108 -0.51 2.41 8.95
C VAL A 108 -0.57 3.85 9.47
N PHE A 109 0.41 4.27 10.27
CA PHE A 109 0.30 5.53 11.02
C PHE A 109 1.26 6.64 10.52
N GLY A 110 2.19 6.34 9.62
CA GLY A 110 3.13 7.31 9.05
C GLY A 110 4.21 7.79 10.02
N SER A 111 4.28 7.21 11.22
CA SER A 111 5.25 7.49 12.26
C SER A 111 5.98 6.18 12.63
N ALA A 112 7.26 6.27 12.96
CA ALA A 112 8.07 5.09 13.24
C ALA A 112 7.67 4.49 14.59
N PRO A 113 7.41 3.17 14.72
CA PRO A 113 6.98 2.61 15.99
C PRO A 113 7.95 2.82 17.17
N ARG A 114 9.23 3.06 16.90
CA ARG A 114 10.22 3.40 17.93
C ARG A 114 9.97 4.74 18.63
N THR A 115 9.18 5.64 18.05
CA THR A 115 8.84 6.95 18.63
C THR A 115 7.47 6.95 19.30
N TRP A 116 6.80 5.80 19.34
CA TRP A 116 5.48 5.64 19.94
C TRP A 116 5.59 5.44 21.45
N SER A 117 4.50 5.71 22.16
CA SER A 117 4.34 5.33 23.55
C SER A 117 4.49 3.81 23.74
N SER A 118 4.96 3.40 24.92
CA SER A 118 5.13 1.98 25.24
C SER A 118 4.53 1.63 26.61
N HIS A 119 4.01 0.41 26.72
CA HIS A 119 3.55 -0.19 27.97
C HIS A 119 3.68 -1.72 27.92
N THR A 120 3.47 -2.39 29.04
CA THR A 120 3.49 -3.87 29.15
C THR A 120 2.13 -4.45 29.54
N ASN A 121 1.07 -3.63 29.59
CA ASN A 121 -0.26 -4.10 29.94
C ASN A 121 -0.99 -4.74 28.74
N LEU A 122 -1.10 -6.07 28.71
CA LEU A 122 -1.77 -6.84 27.66
C LEU A 122 -3.28 -6.62 27.58
N SER A 123 -3.95 -6.17 28.65
CA SER A 123 -5.38 -5.87 28.59
C SER A 123 -5.68 -4.60 27.78
N LYS A 124 -4.68 -3.73 27.58
CA LYS A 124 -4.79 -2.48 26.82
C LYS A 124 -4.43 -2.60 25.33
N VAL A 125 -4.02 -3.78 24.86
CA VAL A 125 -3.60 -4.00 23.48
C VAL A 125 -4.73 -3.70 22.48
N LYS A 126 -4.39 -3.08 21.36
CA LYS A 126 -5.30 -2.76 20.25
C LYS A 126 -4.76 -3.26 18.92
N ALA A 127 -5.66 -3.41 17.94
CA ALA A 127 -5.25 -3.57 16.55
C ALA A 127 -4.43 -2.35 16.12
N GLY A 128 -3.32 -2.55 15.42
CA GLY A 128 -2.36 -1.49 15.08
C GLY A 128 -1.13 -1.43 15.98
N ASP A 129 -1.16 -2.06 17.16
CA ASP A 129 -0.01 -2.08 18.06
C ASP A 129 1.12 -2.98 17.55
N VAL A 130 2.35 -2.66 17.95
CA VAL A 130 3.52 -3.52 17.75
C VAL A 130 3.94 -4.13 19.07
N ILE A 131 3.96 -5.46 19.15
CA ILE A 131 4.36 -6.19 20.36
C ILE A 131 5.76 -6.76 20.17
N ARG A 132 6.62 -6.64 21.20
CA ARG A 132 7.87 -7.39 21.33
C ARG A 132 7.77 -8.32 22.54
N TYR A 133 7.94 -9.62 22.32
CA TYR A 133 7.82 -10.64 23.35
C TYR A 133 8.86 -11.75 23.16
N ARG A 134 8.77 -12.84 23.95
CA ARG A 134 9.78 -13.89 24.06
C ARG A 134 11.14 -13.34 24.49
N TYR A 135 11.16 -12.57 25.57
CA TYR A 135 12.38 -12.00 26.15
C TYR A 135 13.18 -11.19 25.12
N ASN A 136 12.48 -10.27 24.45
CA ASN A 136 13.04 -9.38 23.45
C ASN A 136 13.62 -10.10 22.21
N THR A 137 12.99 -11.17 21.73
CA THR A 137 13.46 -11.90 20.53
C THR A 137 12.48 -11.84 19.35
N HIS A 138 11.18 -11.68 19.58
CA HIS A 138 10.19 -11.72 18.50
C HIS A 138 9.23 -10.52 18.52
N SER A 139 8.93 -9.99 17.33
CA SER A 139 8.03 -8.85 17.15
C SER A 139 6.87 -9.17 16.22
N VAL A 140 5.68 -8.66 16.54
CA VAL A 140 4.46 -8.84 15.74
C VAL A 140 3.69 -7.54 15.60
N PHE A 141 2.90 -7.42 14.55
CA PHE A 141 1.97 -6.31 14.32
C PHE A 141 0.53 -6.79 14.51
N VAL A 142 -0.18 -6.25 15.50
CA VAL A 142 -1.52 -6.71 15.87
C VAL A 142 -2.55 -6.26 14.84
N THR A 143 -3.39 -7.17 14.38
CA THR A 143 -4.44 -6.89 13.38
C THR A 143 -5.85 -7.01 13.95
N LYS A 144 -6.06 -7.79 15.01
CA LYS A 144 -7.33 -7.92 15.72
C LYS A 144 -7.08 -8.33 17.17
N VAL A 145 -7.96 -7.88 18.07
CA VAL A 145 -7.93 -8.22 19.51
C VAL A 145 -9.33 -8.65 19.91
N THR A 146 -9.41 -9.70 20.71
CA THR A 146 -10.64 -10.08 21.45
C THR A 146 -10.35 -10.01 22.96
N ALA A 147 -11.29 -10.46 23.79
CA ALA A 147 -11.06 -10.59 25.23
C ALA A 147 -9.81 -11.46 25.52
N ASP A 148 -9.71 -12.62 24.87
CA ASP A 148 -8.72 -13.65 25.23
C ASP A 148 -7.62 -13.84 24.19
N THR A 149 -7.83 -13.37 22.96
CA THR A 149 -6.92 -13.63 21.84
C THR A 149 -6.38 -12.36 21.18
N ILE A 150 -5.22 -12.52 20.56
CA ILE A 150 -4.61 -11.54 19.67
C ILE A 150 -4.41 -12.23 18.32
N THR A 151 -4.87 -11.58 17.25
CA THR A 151 -4.53 -11.92 15.87
C THR A 151 -3.51 -10.93 15.35
N PHE A 152 -2.46 -11.40 14.68
CA PHE A 152 -1.39 -10.55 14.20
C PHE A 152 -0.84 -10.97 12.84
N ALA A 153 -0.04 -10.05 12.29
CA ALA A 153 0.90 -10.30 11.23
C ALA A 153 2.30 -10.47 11.80
N ASP A 154 3.04 -11.41 11.27
CA ASP A 154 4.43 -11.60 11.63
C ASP A 154 5.29 -11.99 10.43
N CYS A 155 6.59 -11.96 10.69
CA CYS A 155 7.61 -12.40 9.77
C CYS A 155 8.67 -13.13 10.57
N ASN A 156 9.26 -14.19 10.00
CA ASN A 156 10.43 -14.88 10.56
C ASN A 156 10.19 -15.84 11.74
N TRP A 157 8.98 -16.36 11.90
CA TRP A 157 8.74 -17.41 12.90
C TRP A 157 9.39 -18.74 12.57
N ASP A 158 9.41 -19.11 11.29
CA ASP A 158 10.08 -20.30 10.77
C ASP A 158 11.59 -20.10 10.61
N GLY A 159 12.12 -18.95 11.03
CA GLY A 159 13.49 -18.53 10.76
C GLY A 159 13.70 -18.04 9.33
N HIS A 160 12.78 -18.28 8.38
CA HIS A 160 12.98 -17.98 6.95
C HIS A 160 12.39 -16.65 6.49
N CYS A 161 12.01 -15.75 7.41
CA CYS A 161 11.42 -14.45 7.09
C CYS A 161 10.11 -14.55 6.29
N LYS A 162 9.37 -15.65 6.49
CA LYS A 162 8.07 -15.87 5.86
C LYS A 162 7.03 -14.94 6.47
N ILE A 163 6.31 -14.22 5.62
CA ILE A 163 5.20 -13.35 5.98
C ILE A 163 4.00 -14.23 6.31
N ARG A 164 3.41 -14.04 7.49
CA ARG A 164 2.16 -14.68 7.86
C ARG A 164 1.17 -13.65 8.36
N TRP A 165 -0.07 -13.82 7.93
CA TRP A 165 -1.21 -13.03 8.38
C TRP A 165 -2.19 -13.93 9.12
N ASN A 166 -3.04 -13.30 9.94
CA ASN A 166 -4.15 -13.97 10.63
C ASN A 166 -3.69 -15.05 11.62
N VAL A 167 -2.44 -15.00 12.10
CA VAL A 167 -1.98 -15.87 13.18
C VAL A 167 -2.68 -15.42 14.45
N THR A 168 -3.43 -16.34 15.08
CA THR A 168 -4.21 -16.04 16.29
C THR A 168 -3.69 -16.91 17.43
N ILE A 169 -3.36 -16.27 18.55
CA ILE A 169 -2.93 -16.95 19.78
C ILE A 169 -3.68 -16.41 21.00
N PRO A 170 -3.78 -17.20 22.09
CA PRO A 170 -4.21 -16.69 23.38
C PRO A 170 -3.26 -15.60 23.90
N LYS A 171 -3.80 -14.59 24.60
CA LYS A 171 -3.00 -13.57 25.29
C LYS A 171 -2.03 -14.18 26.29
N SER A 172 -2.41 -15.28 26.95
CA SER A 172 -1.56 -16.04 27.87
C SER A 172 -0.31 -16.63 27.20
N SER A 173 -0.31 -16.82 25.88
CA SER A 173 0.87 -17.28 25.13
C SER A 173 1.89 -16.17 24.84
N ILE A 174 1.56 -14.90 25.13
CA ILE A 174 2.52 -13.77 25.06
C ILE A 174 3.37 -13.76 26.34
N THR A 175 4.34 -14.68 26.40
CA THR A 175 5.30 -14.74 27.51
C THR A 175 6.56 -13.92 27.22
N GLY A 176 7.24 -13.45 28.28
CA GLY A 176 8.43 -12.61 28.16
C GLY A 176 8.17 -11.29 27.42
N LEU A 177 7.02 -10.66 27.69
CA LEU A 177 6.62 -9.39 27.09
C LEU A 177 7.64 -8.29 27.42
N THR A 178 8.23 -7.71 26.40
CA THR A 178 9.19 -6.59 26.53
C THR A 178 8.47 -5.26 26.40
N TYR A 179 7.63 -5.11 25.38
CA TYR A 179 6.80 -3.92 25.21
C TYR A 179 5.62 -4.17 24.26
N ILE A 180 4.61 -3.32 24.41
CA ILE A 180 3.57 -3.02 23.45
C ILE A 180 3.77 -1.56 23.08
N ARG A 181 3.98 -1.27 21.79
CA ARG A 181 4.09 0.09 21.26
C ARG A 181 2.76 0.50 20.67
N HIS A 182 2.26 1.62 21.13
CA HIS A 182 0.97 2.18 20.74
C HIS A 182 1.14 3.55 20.09
N ALA A 183 0.67 3.68 18.84
CA ALA A 183 0.86 4.87 18.04
C ALA A 183 0.30 6.12 18.75
N ASN A 184 1.14 7.14 18.92
CA ASN A 184 0.71 8.41 19.54
C ASN A 184 -0.40 9.09 18.72
N ASN A 185 -0.43 8.82 17.41
CA ASN A 185 -1.43 9.30 16.46
C ASN A 185 -2.40 8.18 16.05
N TYR A 186 -2.76 7.28 16.97
CA TYR A 186 -3.62 6.12 16.72
C TYR A 186 -4.92 6.50 15.99
N ASP A 187 -5.57 7.58 16.41
CA ASP A 187 -6.82 8.06 15.79
C ASP A 187 -6.64 8.72 14.41
N SER A 188 -5.41 8.81 13.92
CA SER A 188 -5.05 9.45 12.66
C SER A 188 -4.29 8.50 11.73
N VAL A 189 -4.98 7.45 11.27
CA VAL A 189 -4.45 6.54 10.24
C VAL A 189 -4.01 7.34 9.01
N VAL A 190 -2.78 7.09 8.55
CA VAL A 190 -2.17 7.95 7.53
C VAL A 190 -2.79 7.71 6.17
N LYS A 191 -3.29 8.77 5.52
CA LYS A 191 -3.84 8.70 4.16
C LYS A 191 -2.72 8.46 3.13
N ILE A 192 -2.83 7.38 2.36
CA ILE A 192 -1.98 7.11 1.19
C ILE A 192 -2.57 7.71 -0.08
N PRO A 193 -1.75 7.87 -1.13
CA PRO A 193 -2.26 8.16 -2.47
C PRO A 193 -3.27 7.13 -2.94
N GLN A 194 -4.31 7.61 -3.62
CA GLN A 194 -5.28 6.76 -4.29
C GLN A 194 -4.67 6.00 -5.47
N THR A 195 -5.34 4.94 -5.89
CA THR A 195 -4.91 4.16 -7.06
C THR A 195 -4.95 5.04 -8.30
N VAL A 196 -3.81 5.16 -8.97
CA VAL A 196 -3.70 5.92 -10.22
C VAL A 196 -4.41 5.17 -11.35
N LYS A 197 -5.20 5.87 -12.18
CA LYS A 197 -5.70 5.32 -13.44
C LYS A 197 -4.73 5.63 -14.57
N LEU A 198 -4.04 4.61 -15.09
CA LEU A 198 -3.19 4.74 -16.27
C LEU A 198 -4.08 4.76 -17.52
N THR A 199 -4.35 5.96 -18.02
CA THR A 199 -5.32 6.20 -19.09
C THR A 199 -4.75 5.84 -20.46
N THR A 200 -3.48 6.19 -20.71
CA THR A 200 -2.88 6.07 -22.04
C THR A 200 -1.52 5.39 -22.01
N ALA A 201 -1.32 4.48 -22.97
CA ALA A 201 -0.01 4.08 -23.47
C ALA A 201 -0.09 4.00 -25.00
N LYS A 202 0.56 4.92 -25.72
CA LYS A 202 0.53 4.96 -27.19
C LYS A 202 1.89 5.27 -27.80
N ASN A 203 2.09 4.86 -29.04
CA ASN A 203 3.23 5.32 -29.84
C ASN A 203 3.13 6.84 -29.99
N LYS A 204 4.18 7.57 -29.60
CA LYS A 204 4.28 9.03 -29.76
C LYS A 204 5.03 9.40 -31.05
N ALA A 205 6.07 8.64 -31.33
CA ALA A 205 6.91 8.67 -32.51
C ALA A 205 7.73 7.36 -32.53
N THR A 206 8.56 7.17 -33.54
CA THR A 206 9.42 6.00 -33.67
C THR A 206 10.19 5.72 -32.38
N LYS A 207 10.10 4.49 -31.88
CA LYS A 207 10.76 4.02 -30.64
C LYS A 207 10.38 4.79 -29.36
N LYS A 208 9.28 5.56 -29.34
CA LYS A 208 8.84 6.38 -28.20
C LYS A 208 7.40 6.07 -27.78
N VAL A 209 7.20 5.78 -26.50
CA VAL A 209 5.88 5.54 -25.89
C VAL A 209 5.49 6.72 -25.02
N TRP A 210 4.32 7.29 -25.26
CA TRP A 210 3.73 8.28 -24.37
C TRP A 210 2.77 7.63 -23.39
N LEU A 211 2.98 7.93 -22.11
CA LEU A 211 2.17 7.50 -20.98
C LEU A 211 1.47 8.73 -20.40
N LYS A 212 0.17 8.61 -20.13
CA LYS A 212 -0.64 9.62 -19.41
C LYS A 212 -1.51 8.91 -18.38
N TRP A 213 -1.67 9.54 -17.22
CA TRP A 213 -2.51 9.04 -16.14
C TRP A 213 -3.28 10.18 -15.47
N ASN A 214 -4.27 9.82 -14.67
CA ASN A 214 -5.00 10.79 -13.85
C ASN A 214 -4.18 11.16 -12.61
N ARG A 215 -4.30 12.42 -12.18
CA ARG A 215 -3.71 12.87 -10.92
C ARG A 215 -4.32 12.06 -9.76
N SER A 216 -3.48 11.64 -8.82
CA SER A 216 -3.91 11.03 -7.56
C SER A 216 -3.87 12.06 -6.43
N ASP A 217 -4.87 12.05 -5.56
CA ASP A 217 -4.88 12.89 -4.37
C ASP A 217 -3.83 12.48 -3.36
N LYS A 218 -3.48 13.43 -2.48
CA LYS A 218 -2.47 13.26 -1.40
C LYS A 218 -1.14 12.67 -1.91
N THR A 219 -0.74 13.07 -3.11
CA THR A 219 0.45 12.57 -3.81
C THR A 219 1.58 13.60 -3.77
N SER A 220 2.80 13.13 -3.57
CA SER A 220 4.03 13.90 -3.76
C SER A 220 4.65 13.65 -5.13
N GLY A 221 4.50 12.44 -5.68
CA GLY A 221 5.01 12.08 -6.99
C GLY A 221 4.58 10.69 -7.46
N TYR A 222 5.18 10.21 -8.54
CA TYR A 222 4.84 8.93 -9.16
C TYR A 222 6.08 8.09 -9.43
N GLU A 223 5.92 6.77 -9.37
CA GLU A 223 6.90 5.81 -9.89
C GLU A 223 6.30 5.05 -11.07
N VAL A 224 7.04 5.04 -12.18
CA VAL A 224 6.63 4.38 -13.41
C VAL A 224 7.45 3.12 -13.60
N TYR A 225 6.75 2.00 -13.84
CA TYR A 225 7.32 0.69 -14.01
C TYR A 225 7.03 0.14 -15.40
N ARG A 226 7.97 -0.64 -15.92
CA ARG A 226 7.85 -1.32 -17.21
C ARG A 226 8.26 -2.78 -17.12
N SER A 227 7.60 -3.65 -17.87
CA SER A 227 8.00 -5.04 -18.11
C SER A 227 7.80 -5.43 -19.57
N THR A 228 8.39 -6.55 -19.99
CA THR A 228 8.08 -7.27 -21.22
C THR A 228 7.12 -8.45 -20.98
N LYS A 229 6.81 -8.77 -19.71
CA LYS A 229 5.83 -9.77 -19.30
C LYS A 229 4.65 -9.06 -18.62
N LYS A 230 3.42 -9.52 -18.85
CA LYS A 230 2.21 -8.85 -18.34
C LYS A 230 2.16 -8.77 -16.82
N ASN A 231 2.57 -9.84 -16.11
CA ASN A 231 2.32 -9.96 -14.66
C ASN A 231 3.60 -9.99 -13.80
N SER A 232 4.80 -9.97 -14.40
CA SER A 232 6.06 -10.14 -13.67
C SER A 232 7.21 -9.36 -14.31
N GLY A 233 8.36 -9.29 -13.63
CA GLY A 233 9.58 -8.68 -14.19
C GLY A 233 9.55 -7.15 -14.35
N TYR A 234 8.65 -6.47 -13.65
CA TYR A 234 8.55 -5.01 -13.69
C TYR A 234 9.77 -4.34 -13.06
N LYS A 235 10.40 -3.45 -13.80
CA LYS A 235 11.48 -2.57 -13.30
C LYS A 235 11.00 -1.13 -13.27
N LYS A 236 11.40 -0.39 -12.22
CA LYS A 236 11.18 1.06 -12.15
C LYS A 236 12.02 1.73 -13.22
N ILE A 237 11.39 2.54 -14.08
CA ILE A 237 12.07 3.26 -15.16
C ILE A 237 12.15 4.76 -14.90
N LYS A 238 11.28 5.29 -14.03
CA LYS A 238 11.28 6.71 -13.69
C LYS A 238 10.64 6.95 -12.32
N THR A 239 11.23 7.87 -11.57
CA THR A 239 10.59 8.57 -10.45
C THR A 239 10.26 9.99 -10.91
N ILE A 240 9.03 10.42 -10.65
CA ILE A 240 8.53 11.76 -10.98
C ILE A 240 8.26 12.47 -9.65
N ASN A 241 9.08 13.46 -9.32
CA ASN A 241 9.03 14.18 -8.03
C ASN A 241 8.01 15.33 -8.00
N SER A 242 6.95 15.25 -8.82
CA SER A 242 5.90 16.27 -8.88
C SER A 242 4.55 15.62 -9.06
N ALA A 243 3.62 15.95 -8.16
CA ALA A 243 2.23 15.52 -8.23
C ALA A 243 1.47 16.09 -9.44
N LYS A 244 1.94 17.21 -10.01
CA LYS A 244 1.35 17.86 -11.19
C LYS A 244 1.73 17.15 -12.50
N ASN A 245 2.88 16.48 -12.53
CA ASN A 245 3.40 15.83 -13.74
C ASN A 245 2.75 14.45 -13.95
N CYS A 246 1.64 14.42 -14.70
CA CYS A 246 0.84 13.21 -14.94
C CYS A 246 1.06 12.57 -16.33
N SER A 247 2.22 12.82 -16.93
CA SER A 247 2.60 12.17 -18.19
C SER A 247 4.12 12.00 -18.30
N MET A 248 4.55 11.04 -19.13
CA MET A 248 5.96 10.90 -19.50
C MET A 248 6.12 10.24 -20.87
N THR A 249 7.32 10.35 -21.44
CA THR A 249 7.70 9.60 -22.65
C THR A 249 8.82 8.61 -22.31
N ASP A 250 8.55 7.33 -22.52
CA ASP A 250 9.58 6.28 -22.51
C ASP A 250 10.22 6.21 -23.91
N LYS A 251 11.56 6.27 -23.96
CA LYS A 251 12.33 6.43 -25.20
C LYS A 251 13.14 5.16 -25.51
N ASN A 252 13.66 5.08 -26.74
CA ASN A 252 14.59 4.05 -27.19
C ASN A 252 14.03 2.62 -27.01
N ARG A 253 12.75 2.42 -27.35
CA ARG A 253 12.11 1.10 -27.32
C ARG A 253 12.33 0.35 -28.64
N MET A 254 12.42 -0.97 -28.57
CA MET A 254 12.65 -1.82 -29.74
C MET A 254 11.35 -1.95 -30.55
N ILE A 255 11.42 -1.71 -31.86
CA ILE A 255 10.29 -1.88 -32.80
C ILE A 255 9.81 -3.33 -32.78
N GLY A 256 8.50 -3.56 -32.92
CA GLY A 256 7.87 -4.87 -32.87
C GLY A 256 7.72 -5.45 -31.45
N LYS A 257 8.43 -4.90 -30.46
CA LYS A 257 8.38 -5.40 -29.08
C LYS A 257 7.18 -4.86 -28.33
N LYS A 258 6.52 -5.74 -27.56
CA LYS A 258 5.44 -5.39 -26.64
C LYS A 258 5.98 -5.04 -25.25
N TYR A 259 5.54 -3.91 -24.72
CA TYR A 259 5.87 -3.46 -23.37
C TYR A 259 4.60 -3.26 -22.55
N TYR A 260 4.71 -3.55 -21.26
CA TYR A 260 3.66 -3.39 -20.25
C TYR A 260 4.08 -2.34 -19.24
N TYR A 261 3.15 -1.48 -18.85
CA TYR A 261 3.38 -0.36 -17.95
C TYR A 261 2.38 -0.38 -16.80
N LYS A 262 2.87 -0.01 -15.61
CA LYS A 262 2.05 0.30 -14.44
C LYS A 262 2.67 1.45 -13.68
N ILE A 263 1.85 2.21 -12.97
CA ILE A 263 2.27 3.41 -12.24
C ILE A 263 1.74 3.30 -10.81
N ARG A 264 2.49 3.78 -9.84
CA ARG A 264 1.97 4.02 -8.49
C ARG A 264 2.29 5.44 -8.06
N ALA A 265 1.36 6.07 -7.35
CA ALA A 265 1.61 7.33 -6.67
C ALA A 265 2.30 7.06 -5.33
N TYR A 266 3.10 8.02 -4.87
CA TYR A 266 3.68 8.00 -3.53
C TYR A 266 3.46 9.35 -2.83
N ARG A 267 3.45 9.31 -1.50
CA ARG A 267 3.42 10.46 -0.61
C ARG A 267 4.65 10.40 0.28
N ASN A 268 5.34 11.53 0.41
CA ASN A 268 6.39 11.67 1.43
C ASN A 268 5.71 12.01 2.77
N VAL A 269 5.99 11.22 3.80
CA VAL A 269 5.57 11.46 5.18
C VAL A 269 6.79 11.22 6.06
N ASN A 270 7.16 12.16 6.93
CA ASN A 270 8.27 11.99 7.89
C ASN A 270 9.55 11.37 7.27
N GLY A 271 9.96 11.85 6.10
CA GLY A 271 11.16 11.39 5.40
C GLY A 271 11.06 10.05 4.65
N GLN A 272 9.94 9.32 4.75
CA GLN A 272 9.72 8.06 4.04
C GLN A 272 8.61 8.17 3.00
N ARG A 273 8.64 7.26 2.02
CA ARG A 273 7.60 7.15 0.99
C ARG A 273 6.55 6.14 1.38
N LEU A 274 5.31 6.60 1.42
CA LEU A 274 4.12 5.76 1.47
C LEU A 274 3.54 5.63 0.07
N TYR A 275 3.29 4.40 -0.36
CA TYR A 275 2.86 4.10 -1.72
C TYR A 275 1.37 3.79 -1.77
N GLY A 276 0.69 4.33 -2.78
CA GLY A 276 -0.62 3.83 -3.21
C GLY A 276 -0.48 2.52 -3.99
N SER A 277 -1.62 1.88 -4.26
CA SER A 277 -1.67 0.69 -5.11
C SER A 277 -1.19 0.99 -6.54
N TYR A 278 -0.70 -0.04 -7.22
CA TYR A 278 -0.38 0.05 -8.64
C TYR A 278 -1.65 0.29 -9.46
N SER A 279 -1.51 1.06 -10.54
CA SER A 279 -2.53 1.26 -11.56
C SER A 279 -2.91 -0.04 -12.26
N ASN A 280 -3.99 0.04 -13.03
CA ASN A 280 -4.23 -0.90 -14.13
C ASN A 280 -2.99 -0.99 -15.05
N ILE A 281 -2.76 -2.17 -15.61
CA ILE A 281 -1.69 -2.41 -16.57
C ILE A 281 -2.14 -1.96 -17.96
N LYS A 282 -1.33 -1.15 -18.64
CA LYS A 282 -1.49 -0.87 -20.07
C LYS A 282 -0.32 -1.47 -20.86
N SER A 283 -0.58 -1.88 -22.09
CA SER A 283 0.46 -2.42 -22.97
C SER A 283 0.45 -1.72 -24.32
N ILE A 284 1.61 -1.71 -24.98
CA ILE A 284 1.77 -1.17 -26.34
C ILE A 284 2.84 -1.97 -27.09
N THR A 285 2.58 -2.23 -28.37
CA THR A 285 3.59 -2.74 -29.31
C THR A 285 4.19 -1.57 -30.06
N ILE A 286 5.53 -1.48 -30.07
CA ILE A 286 6.24 -0.38 -30.71
C ILE A 286 6.14 -0.50 -32.22
N ARG A 287 5.69 0.56 -32.88
CA ARG A 287 5.60 0.66 -34.34
C ARG A 287 6.64 1.67 -34.86
N LYS A 288 6.89 1.63 -36.17
CA LYS A 288 7.69 2.64 -36.86
C LYS A 288 7.01 4.01 -36.72
#